data_AF-A0A7Y9LAI2-F1
#
_entry.id   AF-A0A7Y9LAI2-F1
#
_cell.length_a   1.000
_cell.length_b   1.000
_cell.length_c   1.000
_cell.angle_alpha   90.00
_cell.angle_beta   90.00
_cell.angle_gamma   90.00
#
_symmetry.space_group_name_H-M   'P 1'
#
loop_
_entity.id
_entity.type
_entity.pdbx_description
1 polymer ?
#
loop_
_entity_poly.entity_id
_entity_poly.type
_entity_poly.pdbx_seq_one_letter_code
_entity_poly.pdbx_strand_id
1 'polypeptide(L)'
;MTALSDRLAQAKGDRSIDDVVARAQEQGHRIDRSAVARYLKGEHGPRPRLETLAALAAGFDLDARELRVLAGRPPGELGPYVPTSEAASLTAEQRDALDQLIKAITRSAADDRGVRRIERADDRDLSAEPPRLIEAERRVASRRQVKSGDEDVDEE
;
A
#
# COMPACT_ATOMS: atom_id res chain seq x y z
N MET A 1 23.33 13.32 10.42
CA MET A 1 21.97 13.68 9.95
C MET A 1 21.97 13.74 8.44
N THR A 2 20.83 13.49 7.80
CA THR A 2 20.69 13.56 6.32
C THR A 2 20.15 14.94 5.92
N ALA A 3 20.48 15.42 4.71
CA ALA A 3 19.96 16.69 4.20
C ALA A 3 18.42 16.77 4.23
N LEU A 4 17.74 15.63 4.03
CA LEU A 4 16.29 15.51 4.20
C LEU A 4 15.86 15.79 5.64
N SER A 5 16.52 15.18 6.63
CA SER A 5 16.17 15.35 8.04
C SER A 5 16.40 16.79 8.51
N ASP A 6 17.52 17.39 8.08
CA ASP A 6 17.86 18.77 8.41
C ASP A 6 16.81 19.75 7.85
N ARG A 7 16.38 19.52 6.61
CA ARG A 7 15.32 20.33 5.98
C ARG A 7 13.98 20.20 6.70
N LEU A 8 13.62 18.99 7.10
CA LEU A 8 12.38 18.74 7.87
C LEU A 8 12.46 19.36 9.27
N ALA A 9 13.61 19.28 9.94
CA ALA A 9 13.82 19.90 11.25
C ALA A 9 13.73 21.43 11.17
N GLN A 10 14.32 22.04 10.15
CA GLN A 10 14.19 23.47 9.88
C GLN A 10 12.75 23.87 9.60
N ALA A 11 12.04 23.09 8.77
CA ALA A 11 10.64 23.37 8.46
C ALA A 11 9.73 23.19 9.69
N LYS A 12 10.02 22.22 10.57
CA LYS A 12 9.23 22.00 11.78
C LYS A 12 9.15 23.27 12.64
N GLY A 13 10.30 23.89 12.91
CA GLY A 13 10.39 24.98 13.89
C GLY A 13 9.71 24.57 15.20
N ASP A 14 8.83 25.42 15.70
CA ASP A 14 8.09 25.22 16.95
C ASP A 14 6.82 24.36 16.79
N ARG A 15 6.43 23.99 15.56
CA ARG A 15 5.22 23.17 15.32
C ARG A 15 5.31 21.81 15.99
N SER A 16 4.20 21.31 16.53
CA SER A 16 4.18 19.95 17.08
C SER A 16 4.17 18.91 15.94
N ILE A 17 4.60 17.69 16.25
CA ILE A 17 4.50 16.58 15.27
C ILE A 17 3.03 16.28 14.97
N ASP A 18 2.15 16.48 15.95
CA ASP A 18 0.73 16.19 15.81
C ASP A 18 0.07 17.20 14.85
N ASP A 19 0.49 18.47 14.85
CA ASP A 19 0.04 19.48 13.86
C ASP A 19 0.46 19.11 12.43
N VAL A 20 1.69 18.62 12.27
CA VAL A 20 2.21 18.18 10.96
C VAL A 20 1.41 17.00 10.43
N VAL A 21 1.07 16.04 11.31
CA VAL A 21 0.25 14.88 10.94
C VAL A 21 -1.17 15.32 10.57
N ALA A 22 -1.79 16.18 11.38
CA ALA A 22 -3.14 16.69 11.12
C ALA A 22 -3.20 17.38 9.75
N ARG A 23 -2.24 18.27 9.46
CA ARG A 23 -2.17 18.98 8.17
C ARG A 23 -1.97 18.04 6.98
N ALA A 24 -1.15 17.01 7.12
CA ALA A 24 -0.99 16.00 6.07
C ALA A 24 -2.31 15.23 5.82
N GLN A 25 -3.03 14.90 6.89
CA GLN A 25 -4.32 14.20 6.82
C GLN A 25 -5.44 15.05 6.21
N GLU A 26 -5.48 16.35 6.52
CA GLU A 26 -6.38 17.33 5.89
C GLU A 26 -6.21 17.37 4.37
N GLN A 27 -4.98 17.19 3.88
CA GLN A 27 -4.64 17.13 2.46
C GLN A 27 -4.80 15.72 1.85
N GLY A 28 -5.41 14.78 2.58
CA GLY A 28 -5.70 13.42 2.10
C GLY A 28 -4.52 12.45 2.18
N HIS A 29 -3.42 12.81 2.84
CA HIS A 29 -2.27 11.94 3.02
C HIS A 29 -2.33 11.18 4.35
N ARG A 30 -1.95 9.89 4.31
CA ARG A 30 -1.84 9.07 5.53
C ARG A 30 -0.40 9.03 6.00
N ILE A 31 -0.13 9.57 7.18
CA ILE A 31 1.16 9.47 7.85
C ILE A 31 0.96 9.39 9.36
N ASP A 32 1.77 8.57 10.03
CA ASP A 32 1.72 8.39 11.47
C ASP A 32 2.77 9.26 12.17
N ARG A 33 2.48 9.65 13.41
CA ARG A 33 3.39 10.42 14.28
C ARG A 33 4.77 9.78 14.39
N SER A 34 4.82 8.44 14.52
CA SER A 34 6.07 7.68 14.62
C SER A 34 6.90 7.75 13.35
N ALA A 35 6.25 7.81 12.17
CA ALA A 35 6.92 7.99 10.90
C ALA A 35 7.53 9.40 10.82
N VAL A 36 6.78 10.45 11.17
CA VAL A 36 7.31 11.83 11.17
C VAL A 36 8.51 11.94 12.12
N ALA A 37 8.41 11.42 13.34
CA ALA A 37 9.50 11.42 14.32
C ALA A 37 10.76 10.70 13.80
N ARG A 38 10.58 9.54 13.15
CA ARG A 38 11.68 8.78 12.53
C ARG A 38 12.40 9.58 11.45
N TYR A 39 11.65 10.30 10.61
CA TYR A 39 12.24 11.12 9.56
C TYR A 39 12.98 12.34 10.10
N LEU A 40 12.47 12.99 11.14
CA LEU A 40 13.18 14.08 11.82
C LEU A 40 14.50 13.63 12.45
N LYS A 41 14.58 12.36 12.89
CA LYS A 41 15.81 11.75 13.43
C LYS A 41 16.76 11.22 12.37
N GLY A 42 16.36 11.18 11.10
CA GLY A 42 17.15 10.57 10.02
C GLY A 42 17.17 9.05 10.00
N GLU A 43 16.24 8.41 10.71
CA GLU A 43 16.11 6.95 10.79
C GLU A 43 15.23 6.37 9.64
N HIS A 44 15.07 7.10 8.54
CA HIS A 44 14.16 6.76 7.44
C HIS A 44 14.72 5.75 6.41
N GLY A 45 15.93 5.24 6.64
CA GLY A 45 16.65 4.36 5.71
C GLY A 45 17.10 5.07 4.43
N PRO A 46 17.83 4.37 3.52
CA PRO A 46 18.49 4.99 2.38
C PRO A 46 17.54 5.39 1.24
N ARG A 47 16.33 4.84 1.19
CA ARG A 47 15.35 5.10 0.12
C ARG A 47 13.93 5.29 0.67
N PRO A 48 13.59 6.48 1.20
CA PRO A 48 12.24 6.87 1.60
C PRO A 48 11.19 6.55 0.53
N ARG A 49 9.96 6.20 0.90
CA ARG A 49 8.89 5.94 -0.09
C ARG A 49 8.35 7.26 -0.65
N LEU A 50 7.99 7.30 -1.93
CA LEU A 50 7.46 8.52 -2.57
C LEU A 50 6.17 9.02 -1.91
N GLU A 51 5.29 8.12 -1.50
CA GLU A 51 4.06 8.44 -0.77
C GLU A 51 4.36 9.10 0.58
N THR A 52 5.36 8.59 1.30
CA THR A 52 5.79 9.17 2.58
C THR A 52 6.41 10.55 2.38
N LEU A 53 7.22 10.74 1.34
CA LEU A 53 7.77 12.06 0.99
C LEU A 53 6.67 13.05 0.62
N ALA A 54 5.64 12.62 -0.11
CA ALA A 54 4.48 13.47 -0.42
C ALA A 54 3.68 13.83 0.84
N ALA A 55 3.47 12.88 1.75
CA ALA A 55 2.77 13.13 3.01
C ALA A 55 3.57 14.08 3.93
N LEU A 56 4.90 13.94 3.98
CA LEU A 56 5.77 14.86 4.70
C LEU A 56 5.74 16.26 4.06
N ALA A 57 5.78 16.35 2.73
CA ALA A 57 5.66 17.61 2.02
C ALA A 57 4.36 18.34 2.37
N ALA A 58 3.22 17.63 2.32
CA ALA A 58 1.91 18.14 2.70
C ALA A 58 1.89 18.63 4.16
N GLY A 59 2.36 17.82 5.11
CA GLY A 59 2.35 18.15 6.53
C GLY A 59 3.28 19.31 6.91
N PHE A 60 4.45 19.40 6.27
CA PHE A 60 5.42 20.46 6.53
C PHE A 60 5.21 21.72 5.68
N ASP A 61 4.27 21.70 4.73
CA ASP A 61 4.02 22.79 3.77
C ASP A 61 5.24 23.03 2.85
N LEU A 62 5.81 21.95 2.33
CA LEU A 62 7.02 21.96 1.49
C LEU A 62 6.71 21.42 0.08
N ASP A 63 7.60 21.69 -0.87
CA ASP A 63 7.52 21.06 -2.20
C ASP A 63 7.97 19.59 -2.11
N ALA A 64 7.11 18.67 -2.54
CA ALA A 64 7.43 17.25 -2.64
C ALA A 64 8.62 16.96 -3.57
N ARG A 65 8.87 17.81 -4.58
CA ARG A 65 10.03 17.72 -5.47
C ARG A 65 11.33 17.95 -4.72
N GLU A 66 11.35 18.96 -3.86
CA GLU A 66 12.50 19.29 -3.01
C GLU A 66 12.85 18.08 -2.11
N LEU A 67 11.84 17.53 -1.42
CA LEU A 67 12.05 16.37 -0.54
C LEU A 67 12.52 15.12 -1.29
N ARG A 68 12.09 14.92 -2.55
CA ARG A 68 12.59 13.84 -3.40
C ARG A 68 14.08 14.02 -3.70
N VAL A 69 14.49 15.21 -4.12
CA VAL A 69 15.90 15.50 -4.42
C VAL A 69 16.78 15.29 -3.19
N LEU A 70 16.35 15.82 -2.03
CA LEU A 70 17.06 15.64 -0.76
C LEU A 70 17.11 14.18 -0.28
N ALA A 71 16.13 13.36 -0.69
CA ALA A 71 16.09 11.93 -0.46
C ALA A 71 16.86 11.10 -1.53
N GLY A 72 17.59 11.76 -2.45
CA GLY A 72 18.30 11.10 -3.55
C GLY A 72 17.38 10.45 -4.59
N ARG A 73 16.17 10.99 -4.76
CA ARG A 73 15.18 10.51 -5.73
C ARG A 73 14.97 11.51 -6.86
N PRO A 74 14.55 11.04 -8.05
CA PRO A 74 14.13 11.91 -9.14
C PRO A 74 13.00 12.85 -8.67
N PRO A 75 13.00 14.14 -9.06
CA PRO A 75 11.99 15.12 -8.65
C PRO A 75 10.56 14.75 -9.11
N GLY A 76 10.42 13.90 -10.13
CA GLY A 76 9.18 13.23 -10.51
C GLY A 76 8.34 13.97 -11.56
N GLU A 77 8.54 15.27 -11.75
CA GLU A 77 8.13 15.95 -12.97
C GLU A 77 9.32 15.95 -13.92
N LEU A 78 9.42 14.90 -14.74
CA LEU A 78 9.96 15.11 -16.07
C LEU A 78 8.91 16.01 -16.75
N GLY A 79 9.30 17.12 -17.34
CA GLY A 79 8.40 17.93 -18.17
C GLY A 79 7.76 17.07 -19.29
N PRO A 80 7.05 17.67 -20.27
CA PRO A 80 6.56 16.88 -21.40
C PRO A 80 7.70 16.02 -21.95
N TYR A 81 7.48 14.71 -22.06
CA TYR A 81 8.49 13.81 -22.61
C TYR A 81 8.79 14.26 -24.04
N VAL A 82 10.00 14.77 -24.25
CA VAL A 82 10.49 15.15 -25.56
C VAL A 82 11.36 13.99 -26.05
N PRO A 83 10.94 13.24 -27.09
CA PRO A 83 11.79 12.24 -27.71
C PRO A 83 13.08 12.90 -28.21
N THR A 84 14.20 12.21 -28.13
CA THR A 84 15.46 12.72 -28.69
C THR A 84 15.36 12.83 -30.22
N SER A 85 16.26 13.59 -30.83
CA SER A 85 16.33 13.73 -32.30
C SER A 85 16.41 12.39 -33.02
N GLU A 86 17.09 11.40 -32.45
CA GLU A 86 17.27 10.08 -33.02
C GLU A 86 15.95 9.30 -33.10
N ALA A 87 14.99 9.59 -32.20
CA ALA A 87 13.66 9.00 -32.25
C ALA A 87 12.88 9.44 -33.49
N ALA A 88 13.26 10.55 -34.15
CA ALA A 88 12.68 10.97 -35.43
C ALA A 88 12.91 9.93 -36.54
N SER A 89 14.03 9.21 -36.49
CA SER A 89 14.43 8.20 -37.48
C SER A 89 13.67 6.88 -37.34
N LEU A 90 12.91 6.70 -36.26
CA LEU A 90 12.15 5.48 -36.03
C LEU A 90 10.96 5.38 -36.99
N THR A 91 10.78 4.19 -37.56
CA THR A 91 9.58 3.85 -38.32
C THR A 91 8.35 3.81 -37.41
N ALA A 92 7.15 3.84 -37.98
CA ALA A 92 5.90 3.74 -37.22
C ALA A 92 5.86 2.50 -36.33
N GLU A 93 6.23 1.32 -36.86
CA GLU A 93 6.27 0.06 -36.11
C GLU A 93 7.25 0.11 -34.93
N GLN A 94 8.40 0.77 -35.09
CA GLN A 94 9.39 0.91 -34.03
C GLN A 94 8.90 1.85 -32.91
N ARG A 95 8.17 2.90 -33.27
CA ARG A 95 7.53 3.80 -32.30
C ARG A 95 6.46 3.07 -31.50
N ASP A 96 5.62 2.29 -32.17
CA ASP A 96 4.59 1.50 -31.51
C ASP A 96 5.22 0.48 -30.55
N ALA A 97 6.30 -0.20 -30.95
CA ALA A 97 7.02 -1.12 -30.09
C ALA A 97 7.61 -0.43 -28.84
N LEU A 98 8.18 0.76 -29.00
CA LEU A 98 8.70 1.56 -27.89
C LEU A 98 7.59 1.97 -26.93
N ASP A 99 6.43 2.40 -27.45
CA ASP A 99 5.28 2.75 -26.64
C ASP A 99 4.74 1.56 -25.84
N GLN A 100 4.71 0.37 -26.45
CA GLN A 100 4.32 -0.85 -25.75
C GLN A 100 5.30 -1.23 -24.65
N LEU A 101 6.62 -1.05 -24.88
CA LEU A 101 7.64 -1.27 -23.86
C LEU A 101 7.45 -0.32 -22.66
N ILE A 102 7.24 0.98 -22.92
CA ILE A 102 6.98 1.97 -21.87
C ILE A 102 5.72 1.59 -21.07
N LYS A 103 4.64 1.20 -21.75
CA LYS A 103 3.41 0.73 -21.11
C LYS A 103 3.64 -0.52 -20.25
N ALA A 104 4.44 -1.47 -20.71
CA ALA A 104 4.73 -2.69 -19.97
C ALA A 104 5.51 -2.41 -18.67
N ILE A 105 6.56 -1.59 -18.75
CA ILE A 105 7.38 -1.21 -17.58
C ILE A 105 6.54 -0.45 -16.55
N THR A 106 5.70 0.48 -17.00
CA THR A 106 4.86 1.29 -16.11
C THR A 106 3.72 0.50 -15.48
N ARG A 107 3.15 -0.49 -16.18
CA ARG A 107 2.12 -1.40 -15.64
C ARG A 107 2.68 -2.34 -14.57
N SER A 108 3.85 -2.96 -14.84
CA SER A 108 4.51 -3.84 -13.87
C SER A 108 4.83 -3.12 -12.55
N ALA A 109 5.28 -1.85 -12.62
CA ALA A 109 5.48 -1.02 -11.44
C ALA A 109 4.19 -0.70 -10.66
N ALA A 110 3.01 -0.83 -11.26
CA ALA A 110 1.73 -0.69 -10.60
C ALA A 110 1.24 -1.98 -9.94
N ASP A 111 1.40 -3.12 -10.60
CA ASP A 111 0.94 -4.42 -10.10
C ASP A 111 1.73 -4.89 -8.86
N ASP A 112 3.02 -4.60 -8.81
CA ASP A 112 3.89 -4.89 -7.66
C ASP A 112 3.45 -4.15 -6.37
N ARG A 113 2.67 -3.06 -6.50
CA ARG A 113 2.05 -2.33 -5.38
C ARG A 113 0.75 -2.97 -4.90
N GLY A 114 0.05 -3.71 -5.76
CA GLY A 114 -1.17 -4.44 -5.42
C GLY A 114 -0.87 -5.68 -4.57
N VAL A 115 0.14 -6.46 -4.98
CA VAL A 115 0.51 -7.73 -4.32
C VAL A 115 0.94 -7.50 -2.86
N ARG A 116 1.79 -6.51 -2.58
CA ARG A 116 2.22 -6.20 -1.18
C ARG A 116 1.12 -5.65 -0.28
N ARG A 117 -0.01 -5.18 -0.85
CA ARG A 117 -1.16 -4.71 -0.07
C ARG A 117 -2.01 -5.89 0.40
N ILE A 118 -2.13 -6.94 -0.42
CA ILE A 118 -2.89 -8.15 -0.11
C ILE A 118 -2.19 -8.95 0.99
N GLU A 119 -0.86 -9.14 0.88
CA GLU A 119 -0.08 -9.88 1.90
C GLU A 119 -0.12 -9.23 3.30
N ARG A 120 -0.32 -7.91 3.41
CA ARG A 120 -0.45 -7.20 4.71
C ARG A 120 -1.87 -7.19 5.28
N ALA A 121 -2.86 -7.50 4.45
CA ALA A 121 -4.24 -7.63 4.90
C ALA A 121 -4.48 -9.01 5.52
N ASP A 122 -3.86 -10.05 4.94
CA ASP A 122 -4.03 -11.43 5.40
C ASP A 122 -3.38 -11.70 6.78
N ASP A 123 -2.30 -11.00 7.13
CA ASP A 123 -1.64 -11.16 8.44
C ASP A 123 -2.42 -10.55 9.64
N ARG A 124 -3.49 -9.78 9.41
CA ARG A 124 -4.26 -9.16 10.50
C ARG A 124 -5.49 -9.94 10.96
N ASP A 125 -5.84 -11.02 10.28
CA ASP A 125 -7.09 -11.75 10.56
C ASP A 125 -6.90 -13.08 11.33
N LEU A 126 -5.66 -13.41 11.73
CA LEU A 126 -5.37 -14.64 12.49
C LEU A 126 -5.36 -14.46 14.02
N SER A 127 -5.82 -13.32 14.54
CA SER A 127 -5.97 -13.09 16.00
C SER A 127 -7.41 -12.85 16.46
N ALA A 128 -8.39 -12.88 15.55
CA ALA A 128 -9.78 -12.91 15.93
C ALA A 128 -10.13 -14.34 16.36
N GLU A 129 -10.36 -14.52 17.67
CA GLU A 129 -10.97 -15.73 18.21
C GLU A 129 -12.16 -16.15 17.34
N PRO A 130 -12.32 -17.44 17.00
CA PRO A 130 -13.48 -17.87 16.23
C PRO A 130 -14.75 -17.52 17.04
N PRO A 131 -15.78 -16.94 16.40
CA PRO A 131 -17.04 -16.71 17.09
C PRO A 131 -17.56 -18.06 17.58
N ARG A 132 -17.81 -18.15 18.90
CA ARG A 132 -18.41 -19.33 19.54
C ARG A 132 -19.72 -19.66 18.82
N LEU A 133 -19.69 -20.69 17.97
CA LEU A 133 -20.86 -21.27 17.35
C LEU A 133 -21.76 -21.85 18.45
N ILE A 134 -22.77 -21.07 18.81
CA ILE A 134 -24.14 -21.49 19.18
C ILE A 134 -24.22 -22.92 19.76
N GLU A 135 -24.01 -23.04 21.07
CA GLU A 135 -24.55 -24.16 21.85
C GLU A 135 -26.07 -23.95 22.02
N ALA A 136 -26.87 -24.38 21.06
CA ALA A 136 -28.32 -24.51 21.27
C ALA A 136 -28.99 -25.67 20.52
N GLU A 137 -28.31 -26.37 19.60
CA GLU A 137 -28.98 -27.40 18.77
C GLU A 137 -28.38 -28.81 18.90
N ARG A 138 -27.78 -29.14 20.05
CA ARG A 138 -27.51 -30.55 20.43
C ARG A 138 -28.51 -31.03 21.47
N ARG A 139 -29.79 -31.11 21.10
CA ARG A 139 -30.79 -31.89 21.86
C ARG A 139 -32.04 -32.29 21.05
N VAL A 140 -31.90 -32.63 19.77
CA VAL A 140 -32.94 -33.37 19.03
C VAL A 140 -32.31 -34.44 18.12
N ALA A 141 -31.51 -35.32 18.69
CA ALA A 141 -31.02 -36.52 17.99
C ALA A 141 -30.79 -37.65 19.00
N SER A 142 -31.82 -38.02 19.75
CA SER A 142 -31.86 -39.26 20.55
C SER A 142 -33.31 -39.60 20.90
N ARG A 143 -34.13 -39.92 19.90
CA ARG A 143 -35.34 -40.76 20.01
C ARG A 143 -36.00 -40.96 18.64
N ARG A 144 -35.26 -41.54 17.69
CA ARG A 144 -35.88 -42.20 16.54
C ARG A 144 -34.94 -43.22 15.90
N GLN A 145 -34.57 -44.21 16.70
CA GLN A 145 -34.12 -45.50 16.20
C GLN A 145 -34.78 -46.57 17.07
N VAL A 146 -36.00 -46.92 16.70
CA VAL A 146 -36.61 -48.21 17.04
C VAL A 146 -37.19 -48.75 15.74
N LYS A 147 -36.43 -49.70 15.18
CA LYS A 147 -36.92 -50.91 14.51
C LYS A 147 -37.68 -50.72 13.19
N SER A 148 -36.90 -50.68 12.11
CA SER A 148 -37.31 -51.21 10.80
C SER A 148 -36.68 -52.60 10.63
N GLY A 149 -37.51 -53.57 10.27
CA GLY A 149 -37.11 -54.93 9.90
C GLY A 149 -38.13 -55.91 10.49
N ASP A 150 -38.80 -56.75 9.73
CA ASP A 150 -38.99 -56.94 8.29
C ASP A 150 -40.27 -57.81 8.26
N GLU A 151 -41.28 -57.46 7.48
CA GLU A 151 -42.44 -58.33 7.23
C GLU A 151 -42.34 -58.86 5.80
N ASP A 152 -42.08 -60.17 5.74
CA ASP A 152 -42.75 -61.23 4.96
C ASP A 152 -42.98 -61.06 3.45
N VAL A 153 -42.46 -62.06 2.71
CA VAL A 153 -42.99 -62.80 1.52
C VAL A 153 -41.84 -63.75 1.11
N ASP A 154 -41.93 -65.04 0.77
CA ASP A 154 -42.87 -66.18 0.79
C ASP A 154 -42.03 -67.36 0.24
N GLU A 155 -42.37 -68.62 0.59
CA GLU A 155 -42.02 -69.94 -0.04
C GLU A 155 -42.00 -70.97 1.11
N GLU A 156 -42.82 -72.03 1.21
CA GLU A 156 -43.60 -72.88 0.29
C GLU A 156 -44.76 -73.54 1.08
#